data_AF-A0A954GPU8-F1
#
_entry.id   AF-A0A954GPU8-F1
#
_cell.length_a   1.000
_cell.length_b   1.000
_cell.length_c   1.000
_cell.angle_alpha   90.00
_cell.angle_beta   90.00
_cell.angle_gamma   90.00
#
_symmetry.space_group_name_H-M   'P 1'
#
loop_
_entity.id
_entity.type
_entity.pdbx_description
1 polymer ?
#
loop_
_entity_poly.entity_id
_entity_poly.type
_entity_poly.pdbx_seq_one_letter_code
_entity_poly.pdbx_strand_id
1 'polypeptide(L)'
;MRFACLLALLAFATPLFAADDKDGPVYTDPSMADEDFQLQGEYRGYFRPTSSPRSSINVALQVIALGDGQFRASKYYGGLPGEGWFGGERYEIPGERSGDILRIHDTRYEIEIQNGEGVVIDSDGREAGHFTRVERISPTMGAPAPKGAIVLFDGTDNGSFKDAKLTEEGFLMAGTETTQAFGDFRLHGEFRLPYKPKALGQARGNSGVYLQGRYEVQVLDSFGLEGVENECGALYRTKRPDFNMCLPPLQWQTYDIDFSPAKFDESGNKVRNMQISVWHNGQLIHNAASIPNKTGAGKPEGPEALITKIQDHGNPVVYRNIWLIDRSGPDSVGNNWLRLPVKAPPVPIRFGP
;
A
#
# COMPACT_ATOMS: atom_id res chain seq x y z
N MET A 1 -12.76 -45.70 66.19
CA MET A 1 -13.98 -45.43 65.41
C MET A 1 -14.51 -44.05 65.81
N ARG A 2 -14.25 -43.02 65.00
CA ARG A 2 -15.09 -41.82 64.79
C ARG A 2 -14.40 -40.93 63.75
N PHE A 3 -15.14 -40.69 62.68
CA PHE A 3 -14.79 -39.96 61.47
C PHE A 3 -14.58 -38.46 61.74
N ALA A 4 -13.63 -37.85 61.03
CA ALA A 4 -13.61 -36.41 60.78
C ALA A 4 -13.37 -36.19 59.29
N CYS A 5 -14.38 -35.65 58.61
CA CYS A 5 -14.36 -35.25 57.21
C CYS A 5 -13.37 -34.10 56.99
N LEU A 6 -12.42 -34.28 56.07
CA LEU A 6 -11.63 -33.18 55.52
C LEU A 6 -12.28 -32.76 54.19
N LEU A 7 -12.87 -31.55 54.16
CA LEU A 7 -13.29 -30.89 52.93
C LEU A 7 -12.03 -30.38 52.21
N ALA A 8 -11.74 -30.90 51.01
CA ALA A 8 -10.74 -30.33 50.13
C ALA A 8 -11.36 -29.18 49.31
N LEU A 9 -10.99 -27.94 49.61
CA LEU A 9 -11.24 -26.78 48.75
C LEU A 9 -10.29 -26.86 47.55
N LEU A 10 -10.78 -27.29 46.39
CA LEU A 10 -10.11 -27.06 45.11
C LEU A 10 -10.31 -25.60 44.71
N ALA A 11 -9.22 -24.82 44.79
CA ALA A 11 -9.16 -23.52 44.13
C ALA A 11 -9.06 -23.74 42.62
N PHE A 12 -10.16 -23.51 41.90
CA PHE A 12 -10.12 -23.35 40.44
C PHE A 12 -9.43 -22.02 40.13
N ALA A 13 -8.18 -22.08 39.68
CA ALA A 13 -7.56 -20.98 38.99
C ALA A 13 -8.30 -20.81 37.65
N THR A 14 -9.18 -19.82 37.57
CA THR A 14 -9.74 -19.39 36.29
C THR A 14 -8.61 -18.80 35.45
N PRO A 15 -8.32 -19.30 34.24
CA PRO A 15 -7.43 -18.59 33.36
C PRO A 15 -8.09 -17.25 33.03
N LEU A 16 -7.34 -16.16 33.24
CA LEU A 16 -7.65 -14.86 32.68
C LEU A 16 -7.74 -15.08 31.16
N PHE A 17 -8.95 -15.13 30.59
CA PHE A 17 -9.10 -15.02 29.16
C PHE A 17 -8.60 -13.62 28.77
N ALA A 18 -7.51 -13.59 28.01
CA ALA A 18 -7.05 -12.39 27.33
C ALA A 18 -8.22 -11.82 26.52
N ALA A 19 -8.37 -10.51 26.55
CA ALA A 19 -9.35 -9.83 25.71
C ALA A 19 -9.11 -10.20 24.24
N ASP A 20 -10.18 -10.58 23.53
CA ASP A 20 -10.17 -10.80 22.08
C ASP A 20 -9.51 -9.60 21.39
N ASP A 21 -8.29 -9.80 20.90
CA ASP A 21 -7.59 -8.82 20.06
C ASP A 21 -8.21 -8.92 18.66
N LYS A 22 -9.30 -8.17 18.45
CA LYS A 22 -10.18 -8.28 17.28
C LYS A 22 -9.48 -8.15 15.92
N ASP A 23 -8.30 -7.54 15.89
CA ASP A 23 -7.50 -7.30 14.67
C ASP A 23 -6.32 -8.28 14.51
N GLY A 24 -6.07 -9.15 15.49
CA GLY A 24 -4.95 -10.10 15.50
C GLY A 24 -3.57 -9.45 15.64
N PRO A 25 -2.48 -10.23 15.41
CA PRO A 25 -1.12 -9.75 15.61
C PRO A 25 -0.74 -8.63 14.63
N VAL A 26 0.13 -7.73 15.10
CA VAL A 26 0.67 -6.60 14.33
C VAL A 26 2.18 -6.70 14.31
N TYR A 27 2.75 -6.72 13.11
CA TYR A 27 4.20 -6.78 12.91
C TYR A 27 4.69 -5.52 12.21
N THR A 28 5.81 -4.98 12.67
CA THR A 28 6.52 -3.82 12.09
C THR A 28 7.95 -4.16 11.66
N ASP A 29 8.41 -5.38 11.96
CA ASP A 29 9.71 -5.94 11.59
C ASP A 29 9.50 -7.30 10.90
N PRO A 30 9.99 -7.48 9.65
CA PRO A 30 9.97 -8.76 8.95
C PRO A 30 10.57 -9.93 9.74
N SER A 31 11.58 -9.67 10.57
CA SER A 31 12.26 -10.73 11.35
C SER A 31 11.37 -11.35 12.43
N MET A 32 10.32 -10.63 12.82
CA MET A 32 9.36 -11.03 13.85
C MET A 32 8.03 -11.51 13.26
N ALA A 33 7.86 -11.45 11.94
CA ALA A 33 6.62 -11.84 11.27
C ALA A 33 6.41 -13.36 11.34
N ASP A 34 5.14 -13.77 11.30
CA ASP A 34 4.78 -15.19 11.32
C ASP A 34 5.22 -15.98 10.08
N GLU A 35 5.06 -17.30 10.14
CA GLU A 35 5.35 -18.22 9.05
C GLU A 35 4.58 -17.89 7.77
N ASP A 36 3.37 -17.33 7.88
CA ASP A 36 2.55 -16.99 6.72
C ASP A 36 3.19 -15.87 5.89
N PHE A 37 3.88 -14.94 6.55
CA PHE A 37 4.60 -13.83 5.90
C PHE A 37 5.64 -14.31 4.88
N GLN A 38 6.27 -15.47 5.12
CA GLN A 38 7.30 -16.00 4.21
C GLN A 38 6.75 -16.39 2.84
N LEU A 39 5.45 -16.71 2.78
CA LEU A 39 4.75 -17.12 1.56
C LEU A 39 3.96 -15.96 0.94
N GLN A 40 3.65 -14.92 1.70
CA GLN A 40 3.06 -13.69 1.19
C GLN A 40 4.02 -12.96 0.23
N GLY A 41 3.50 -12.42 -0.86
CA GLY A 41 4.28 -11.58 -1.77
C GLY A 41 3.86 -11.71 -3.22
N GLU A 42 4.73 -11.21 -4.10
CA GLU A 42 4.50 -11.25 -5.53
C GLU A 42 5.24 -12.42 -6.16
N TYR A 43 4.58 -13.10 -7.09
CA TYR A 43 5.13 -14.24 -7.82
C TYR A 43 4.89 -14.06 -9.30
N ARG A 44 5.91 -14.29 -10.11
CA ARG A 44 5.83 -14.25 -11.58
C ARG A 44 6.03 -15.61 -12.15
N GLY A 45 5.28 -15.92 -13.19
CA GLY A 45 5.37 -17.24 -13.76
C GLY A 45 4.65 -17.36 -15.09
N TYR A 46 4.42 -18.61 -15.43
CA TYR A 46 3.64 -18.99 -16.58
C TYR A 46 2.93 -20.31 -16.29
N PHE A 47 1.88 -20.59 -17.06
CA PHE A 47 1.34 -21.94 -17.17
C PHE A 47 1.13 -22.31 -18.64
N ARG A 48 1.08 -23.61 -18.90
CA ARG A 48 0.84 -24.24 -20.20
C ARG A 48 -0.57 -24.81 -20.17
N PRO A 49 -1.51 -24.25 -20.94
CA PRO A 49 -2.86 -24.78 -21.00
C PRO A 49 -2.86 -26.22 -21.50
N THR A 50 -3.67 -27.09 -20.89
CA THR A 50 -3.86 -28.47 -21.38
C THR A 50 -4.39 -28.52 -22.81
N SER A 51 -5.17 -27.51 -23.22
CA SER A 51 -5.66 -27.36 -24.60
C SER A 51 -4.59 -26.93 -25.61
N SER A 52 -3.45 -26.41 -25.14
CA SER A 52 -2.35 -25.97 -26.01
C SER A 52 -0.99 -26.14 -25.31
N PRO A 53 -0.50 -27.38 -25.18
CA PRO A 53 0.67 -27.71 -24.37
C PRO A 53 1.99 -27.15 -24.90
N ARG A 54 2.00 -26.62 -26.13
CA ARG A 54 3.17 -25.93 -26.73
C ARG A 54 3.16 -24.42 -26.50
N SER A 55 2.12 -23.87 -25.90
CA SER A 55 1.99 -22.45 -25.59
C SER A 55 2.15 -22.21 -24.10
N SER A 56 2.84 -21.13 -23.73
CA SER A 56 2.91 -20.63 -22.36
C SER A 56 2.13 -19.32 -22.26
N ILE A 57 1.38 -19.16 -21.18
CA ILE A 57 0.69 -17.91 -20.85
C ILE A 57 1.38 -17.34 -19.62
N ASN A 58 1.90 -16.12 -19.74
CA ASN A 58 2.47 -15.39 -18.61
C ASN A 58 1.36 -15.07 -17.60
N VAL A 59 1.63 -15.34 -16.34
CA VAL A 59 0.71 -15.10 -15.23
C VAL A 59 1.51 -14.59 -14.05
N ALA A 60 0.88 -13.79 -13.21
CA ALA A 60 1.41 -13.44 -11.91
C ALA A 60 0.40 -13.66 -10.80
N LEU A 61 0.90 -13.84 -9.59
CA LEU A 61 0.12 -13.91 -8.37
C LEU A 61 0.59 -12.81 -7.41
N GLN A 62 -0.35 -12.13 -6.78
CA GLN A 62 -0.11 -11.47 -5.50
C GLN A 62 -0.74 -12.38 -4.44
N VAL A 63 0.08 -13.02 -3.62
CA VAL A 63 -0.34 -13.95 -2.57
C VAL A 63 -0.43 -13.18 -1.25
N ILE A 64 -1.62 -13.13 -0.66
CA ILE A 64 -1.95 -12.35 0.53
C ILE A 64 -2.19 -13.32 1.70
N ALA A 65 -1.45 -13.15 2.79
CA ALA A 65 -1.72 -13.87 4.04
C ALA A 65 -2.93 -13.27 4.75
N LEU A 66 -3.81 -14.15 5.24
CA LEU A 66 -5.02 -13.84 6.02
C LEU A 66 -4.90 -14.32 7.49
N GLY A 67 -3.75 -14.93 7.84
CA GLY A 67 -3.46 -15.47 9.15
C GLY A 67 -3.94 -16.91 9.32
N ASP A 68 -3.40 -17.59 10.33
CA ASP A 68 -3.73 -18.98 10.67
C ASP A 68 -3.59 -19.94 9.48
N GLY A 69 -2.59 -19.72 8.61
CA GLY A 69 -2.34 -20.54 7.43
C GLY A 69 -3.32 -20.32 6.28
N GLN A 70 -4.21 -19.32 6.37
CA GLN A 70 -5.16 -18.96 5.32
C GLN A 70 -4.59 -17.90 4.39
N PHE A 71 -4.84 -18.06 3.11
CA PHE A 71 -4.34 -17.18 2.06
C PHE A 71 -5.40 -16.88 1.02
N ARG A 72 -5.18 -15.79 0.31
CA ARG A 72 -5.83 -15.50 -0.97
C ARG A 72 -4.75 -15.18 -1.98
N ALA A 73 -4.88 -15.66 -3.20
CA ALA A 73 -4.05 -15.25 -4.32
C ALA A 73 -4.88 -14.45 -5.32
N SER A 74 -4.43 -13.25 -5.64
CA SER A 74 -4.93 -12.46 -6.76
C SER A 74 -4.13 -12.80 -8.00
N LYS A 75 -4.78 -13.42 -8.99
CA LYS A 75 -4.18 -13.88 -10.24
C LYS A 75 -4.40 -12.88 -11.38
N TYR A 76 -3.33 -12.63 -12.13
CA TYR A 76 -3.29 -11.69 -13.25
C TYR A 76 -2.70 -12.35 -14.51
N TYR A 77 -3.42 -12.30 -15.62
CA TYR A 77 -2.87 -12.72 -16.92
C TYR A 77 -1.99 -11.61 -17.52
N GLY A 78 -0.83 -11.98 -18.06
CA GLY A 78 0.12 -11.05 -18.70
C GLY A 78 1.27 -10.59 -17.80
N GLY A 79 1.08 -10.56 -16.47
CA GLY A 79 2.11 -10.18 -15.51
C GLY A 79 1.54 -9.52 -14.24
N LEU A 80 2.40 -8.89 -13.44
CA LEU A 80 1.99 -8.17 -12.23
C LEU A 80 1.33 -6.82 -12.56
N PRO A 81 0.58 -6.21 -11.63
CA PRO A 81 0.08 -4.85 -11.82
C PRO A 81 1.19 -3.85 -12.14
N GLY A 82 1.03 -3.11 -13.24
CA GLY A 82 2.03 -2.16 -13.75
C GLY A 82 3.20 -2.80 -14.50
N GLU A 83 3.23 -4.14 -14.61
CA GLU A 83 4.25 -4.88 -15.35
C GLU A 83 3.63 -6.10 -16.06
N GLY A 84 3.15 -5.87 -17.28
CA GLY A 84 2.49 -6.89 -18.10
C GLY A 84 0.97 -6.92 -17.92
N TRP A 85 0.46 -6.62 -16.72
CA TRP A 85 -0.98 -6.39 -16.49
C TRP A 85 -1.25 -4.89 -16.26
N PHE A 86 -2.13 -4.33 -17.08
CA PHE A 86 -2.53 -2.91 -17.07
C PHE A 86 -4.07 -2.77 -17.07
N GLY A 87 -4.75 -3.65 -16.32
CA GLY A 87 -6.21 -3.73 -16.26
C GLY A 87 -6.76 -4.99 -16.94
N GLY A 88 -7.97 -5.39 -16.53
CA GLY A 88 -8.63 -6.61 -16.98
C GLY A 88 -9.21 -7.42 -15.82
N GLU A 89 -9.58 -8.66 -16.07
CA GLU A 89 -10.07 -9.56 -15.02
C GLU A 89 -8.96 -9.89 -14.02
N ARG A 90 -9.34 -9.87 -12.74
CA ARG A 90 -8.56 -10.33 -11.59
C ARG A 90 -9.33 -11.49 -10.98
N TYR A 91 -8.64 -12.59 -10.69
CA TYR A 91 -9.26 -13.77 -10.08
C TYR A 91 -8.71 -13.95 -8.69
N GLU A 92 -9.61 -14.06 -7.72
CA GLU A 92 -9.26 -14.36 -6.34
C GLU A 92 -9.39 -15.86 -6.13
N ILE A 93 -8.31 -16.48 -5.64
CA ILE A 93 -8.22 -17.92 -5.45
C ILE A 93 -7.84 -18.16 -3.98
N PRO A 94 -8.62 -18.95 -3.23
CA PRO A 94 -8.26 -19.29 -1.86
C PRO A 94 -7.02 -20.19 -1.85
N GLY A 95 -6.24 -20.09 -0.77
CA GLY A 95 -5.13 -20.98 -0.53
C GLY A 95 -4.97 -21.29 0.96
N GLU A 96 -4.37 -22.44 1.23
CA GLU A 96 -4.13 -22.92 2.58
C GLU A 96 -2.71 -23.46 2.71
N ARG A 97 -2.08 -23.18 3.84
CA ARG A 97 -0.74 -23.63 4.16
C ARG A 97 -0.77 -24.89 5.02
N SER A 98 0.10 -25.83 4.70
CA SER A 98 0.41 -26.99 5.52
C SER A 98 1.93 -27.10 5.69
N GLY A 99 2.43 -26.84 6.90
CA GLY A 99 3.86 -26.65 7.13
C GLY A 99 4.38 -25.47 6.32
N ASP A 100 5.42 -25.68 5.53
CA ASP A 100 6.03 -24.61 4.72
C ASP A 100 5.46 -24.50 3.30
N ILE A 101 4.43 -25.31 2.98
CA ILE A 101 3.86 -25.40 1.63
C ILE A 101 2.50 -24.72 1.62
N LEU A 102 2.36 -23.68 0.80
CA LEU A 102 1.08 -23.07 0.44
C LEU A 102 0.49 -23.79 -0.77
N ARG A 103 -0.76 -24.24 -0.67
CA ARG A 103 -1.55 -24.77 -1.80
C ARG A 103 -2.63 -23.77 -2.18
N ILE A 104 -2.68 -23.43 -3.46
CA ILE A 104 -3.74 -22.57 -4.05
C ILE A 104 -4.50 -23.43 -5.06
N HIS A 105 -5.81 -23.58 -4.84
CA HIS A 105 -6.66 -24.43 -5.67
C HIS A 105 -7.43 -23.59 -6.70
N ASP A 106 -6.94 -23.57 -7.93
CA ASP A 106 -7.67 -23.02 -9.08
C ASP A 106 -8.56 -24.13 -9.69
N THR A 107 -9.58 -23.76 -10.45
CA THR A 107 -10.58 -24.71 -10.99
C THR A 107 -9.98 -25.87 -11.79
N ARG A 108 -8.80 -25.66 -12.41
CA ARG A 108 -8.13 -26.65 -13.28
C ARG A 108 -6.69 -26.97 -12.88
N TYR A 109 -6.15 -26.26 -11.89
CA TYR A 109 -4.75 -26.37 -11.51
C TYR A 109 -4.61 -26.24 -10.01
N GLU A 110 -3.64 -26.96 -9.47
CA GLU A 110 -3.12 -26.73 -8.13
C GLU A 110 -1.80 -25.97 -8.25
N ILE A 111 -1.57 -25.00 -7.38
CA ILE A 111 -0.29 -24.30 -7.30
C ILE A 111 0.28 -24.56 -5.90
N GLU A 112 1.42 -25.24 -5.85
CA GLU A 112 2.17 -25.45 -4.60
C GLU A 112 3.32 -24.45 -4.54
N ILE A 113 3.33 -23.58 -3.53
CA ILE A 113 4.39 -22.59 -3.29
C ILE A 113 5.17 -22.96 -2.04
N GLN A 114 6.50 -22.99 -2.16
CA GLN A 114 7.43 -23.21 -1.07
C GLN A 114 8.77 -22.53 -1.38
N ASN A 115 9.40 -21.91 -0.38
CA ASN A 115 10.74 -21.29 -0.51
C ASN A 115 10.86 -20.29 -1.67
N GLY A 116 9.77 -19.57 -1.96
CA GLY A 116 9.73 -18.58 -3.05
C GLY A 116 9.56 -19.17 -4.45
N GLU A 117 9.45 -20.48 -4.61
CA GLU A 117 9.15 -21.13 -5.88
C GLU A 117 7.75 -21.74 -5.85
N GLY A 118 7.07 -21.74 -6.99
CA GLY A 118 5.73 -22.27 -7.15
C GLY A 118 5.64 -23.22 -8.33
N VAL A 119 5.09 -24.41 -8.12
CA VAL A 119 4.86 -25.38 -9.20
C VAL A 119 3.36 -25.44 -9.50
N VAL A 120 3.00 -25.33 -10.78
CA VAL A 120 1.62 -25.49 -11.24
C VAL A 120 1.42 -26.94 -11.67
N ILE A 121 0.42 -27.60 -11.11
CA ILE A 121 0.09 -29.01 -11.36
C ILE A 121 -1.28 -29.07 -12.03
N ASP A 122 -1.38 -29.75 -13.18
CA ASP A 122 -2.66 -29.98 -13.85
C ASP A 122 -3.47 -31.11 -13.22
N SER A 123 -4.70 -31.31 -13.73
CA SER A 123 -5.61 -32.36 -13.24
C SER A 123 -5.07 -33.80 -13.40
N ASP A 124 -4.07 -34.01 -14.26
CA ASP A 124 -3.43 -35.30 -14.48
C ASP A 124 -2.18 -35.49 -13.60
N GLY A 125 -1.87 -34.52 -12.72
CA GLY A 125 -0.70 -34.53 -11.85
C GLY A 125 0.60 -34.15 -12.55
N ARG A 126 0.53 -33.52 -13.74
CA ARG A 126 1.73 -33.08 -14.48
C ARG A 126 2.06 -31.64 -14.18
N GLU A 127 3.35 -31.32 -14.18
CA GLU A 127 3.81 -29.94 -14.12
C GLU A 127 3.36 -29.18 -15.37
N ALA A 128 2.52 -28.18 -15.15
CA ALA A 128 1.95 -27.31 -16.17
C ALA A 128 2.57 -25.92 -16.15
N GLY A 129 3.41 -25.57 -15.19
CA GLY A 129 3.90 -24.21 -15.06
C GLY A 129 4.74 -23.99 -13.81
N HIS A 130 5.28 -22.78 -13.72
CA HIS A 130 6.18 -22.40 -12.66
C HIS A 130 6.01 -20.93 -12.30
N PHE A 131 6.20 -20.61 -11.02
CA PHE A 131 6.22 -19.27 -10.45
C PHE A 131 7.48 -19.07 -9.62
N THR A 132 8.03 -17.87 -9.63
CA THR A 132 9.16 -17.46 -8.79
C THR A 132 8.80 -16.15 -8.09
N ARG A 133 9.10 -16.06 -6.79
CA ARG A 133 8.88 -14.87 -5.98
C ARG A 133 9.72 -13.73 -6.52
N VAL A 134 9.13 -12.55 -6.54
CA VAL A 134 9.82 -11.30 -6.88
C VAL A 134 9.60 -10.27 -5.80
N GLU A 135 10.62 -9.44 -5.59
CA GLU A 135 10.55 -8.28 -4.74
C GLU A 135 10.77 -7.04 -5.60
N ARG A 136 9.73 -6.21 -5.72
CA ARG A 136 9.81 -4.96 -6.47
C ARG A 136 10.18 -3.82 -5.53
N ILE A 137 11.09 -2.98 -5.99
CA ILE A 137 11.46 -1.74 -5.30
C ILE A 137 11.02 -0.59 -6.18
N SER A 138 10.41 0.44 -5.57
CA SER A 138 10.05 1.65 -6.30
C SER A 138 11.28 2.28 -6.99
N PRO A 139 11.17 2.73 -8.24
CA PRO A 139 12.26 3.44 -8.92
C PRO A 139 12.58 4.81 -8.30
N THR A 140 11.69 5.34 -7.45
CA THR A 140 11.92 6.60 -6.70
C THR A 140 12.28 6.36 -5.24
N MET A 141 12.53 5.10 -4.84
CA MET A 141 12.96 4.77 -3.48
C MET A 141 14.28 5.48 -3.13
N GLY A 142 14.31 6.18 -1.99
CA GLY A 142 15.47 6.96 -1.54
C GLY A 142 15.80 8.14 -2.44
N ALA A 143 14.86 8.62 -3.26
CA ALA A 143 15.11 9.76 -4.15
C ALA A 143 15.56 10.98 -3.31
N PRO A 144 16.75 11.55 -3.60
CA PRO A 144 17.24 12.68 -2.85
C PRO A 144 16.39 13.92 -3.16
N ALA A 145 16.22 14.77 -2.16
CA ALA A 145 15.60 16.08 -2.36
C ALA A 145 16.38 16.86 -3.45
N PRO A 146 15.72 17.30 -4.53
CA PRO A 146 16.40 18.06 -5.57
C PRO A 146 16.78 19.46 -5.05
N LYS A 147 17.69 20.13 -5.78
CA LYS A 147 18.09 21.50 -5.43
C LYS A 147 16.86 22.42 -5.36
N GLY A 148 16.72 23.14 -4.23
CA GLY A 148 15.59 24.04 -3.99
C GLY A 148 14.36 23.37 -3.38
N ALA A 149 14.38 22.05 -3.15
CA ALA A 149 13.36 21.40 -2.35
C ALA A 149 13.53 21.72 -0.86
N ILE A 150 12.40 21.77 -0.17
CA ILE A 150 12.31 21.84 1.29
C ILE A 150 12.30 20.39 1.78
N VAL A 151 13.29 20.01 2.57
CA VAL A 151 13.32 18.72 3.26
C VAL A 151 12.43 18.82 4.49
N LEU A 152 11.36 18.03 4.52
CA LEU A 152 10.46 17.97 5.67
C LEU A 152 10.94 16.94 6.69
N PHE A 153 11.47 15.81 6.23
CA PHE A 153 12.02 14.76 7.10
C PHE A 153 12.96 13.84 6.33
N ASP A 154 14.21 13.75 6.74
CA ASP A 154 15.23 12.87 6.14
C ASP A 154 15.70 11.74 7.09
N GLY A 155 15.08 11.62 8.26
CA GLY A 155 15.49 10.69 9.32
C GLY A 155 16.32 11.32 10.42
N THR A 156 16.75 12.59 10.28
CA THR A 156 17.59 13.26 11.28
C THR A 156 16.92 14.45 11.96
N ASP A 157 16.18 15.27 11.20
CA ASP A 157 15.44 16.42 11.73
C ASP A 157 13.94 16.28 11.45
N ASN A 158 13.13 16.42 12.49
CA ASN A 158 11.67 16.38 12.43
C ASN A 158 11.01 17.73 12.77
N GLY A 159 11.78 18.82 12.87
CA GLY A 159 11.28 20.15 13.23
C GLY A 159 10.28 20.76 12.23
N SER A 160 10.18 20.22 11.02
CA SER A 160 9.14 20.57 10.05
C SER A 160 7.77 19.97 10.37
N PHE A 161 7.66 19.16 11.42
CA PHE A 161 6.45 18.46 11.84
C PHE A 161 6.10 18.78 13.31
N LYS A 162 4.82 19.05 13.57
CA LYS A 162 4.32 19.32 14.93
C LYS A 162 4.16 18.04 15.72
N ASP A 163 4.61 18.04 16.98
CA ASP A 163 4.49 16.92 17.91
C ASP A 163 4.98 15.58 17.31
N ALA A 164 5.97 15.65 16.42
CA ALA A 164 6.49 14.51 15.68
C ALA A 164 7.08 13.46 16.63
N LYS A 165 6.70 12.20 16.42
CA LYS A 165 7.25 11.05 17.15
C LYS A 165 8.03 10.18 16.19
N LEU A 166 9.16 9.66 16.67
CA LEU A 166 10.00 8.73 15.93
C LEU A 166 9.95 7.36 16.57
N THR A 167 10.06 6.31 15.77
CA THR A 167 10.34 4.95 16.26
C THR A 167 11.77 4.84 16.77
N GLU A 168 12.13 3.73 17.42
CA GLU A 168 13.51 3.47 17.85
C GLU A 168 14.50 3.44 16.68
N GLU A 169 14.04 3.02 15.50
CA GLU A 169 14.80 3.02 14.24
C GLU A 169 14.86 4.40 13.56
N GLY A 170 14.24 5.43 14.16
CA GLY A 170 14.26 6.79 13.64
C GLY A 170 13.26 7.07 12.52
N PHE A 171 12.23 6.25 12.34
CA PHE A 171 11.18 6.53 11.35
C PHE A 171 10.10 7.43 11.93
N LEU A 172 9.56 8.35 11.11
CA LEU A 172 8.48 9.24 11.51
C LEU A 172 7.18 8.46 11.66
N MET A 173 6.52 8.56 12.81
CA MET A 173 5.23 7.95 13.05
C MET A 173 4.08 8.79 12.46
N ALA A 174 3.00 8.12 12.07
CA ALA A 174 1.71 8.76 11.78
C ALA A 174 1.21 9.69 12.91
N GLY A 175 0.30 10.61 12.59
CA GLY A 175 -0.33 11.49 13.58
C GLY A 175 0.33 12.85 13.76
N THR A 176 0.96 13.36 12.71
CA THR A 176 1.65 14.64 12.72
C THR A 176 1.22 15.51 11.54
N GLU A 177 1.58 16.79 11.58
CA GLU A 177 1.31 17.76 10.52
C GLU A 177 2.48 18.70 10.31
N THR A 178 2.63 19.21 9.09
CA THR A 178 3.68 20.19 8.78
C THR A 178 3.50 21.45 9.62
N THR A 179 4.61 22.08 9.99
CA THR A 179 4.60 23.37 10.70
C THR A 179 4.22 24.53 9.76
N GLN A 180 4.50 24.38 8.47
CA GLN A 180 4.22 25.35 7.42
C GLN A 180 3.09 24.89 6.48
N ALA A 181 2.37 25.85 5.92
CA ALA A 181 1.37 25.64 4.89
C ALA A 181 1.98 25.85 3.50
N PHE A 182 1.59 25.02 2.54
CA PHE A 182 2.07 25.11 1.15
C PHE A 182 0.91 25.22 0.19
N GLY A 183 1.02 26.14 -0.77
CA GLY A 183 -0.01 26.40 -1.78
C GLY A 183 0.00 25.34 -2.87
N ASP A 184 0.77 25.61 -3.91
CA ASP A 184 1.01 24.71 -5.04
C ASP A 184 2.37 24.04 -4.85
N PHE A 185 2.44 22.71 -4.91
CA PHE A 185 3.69 21.99 -4.64
C PHE A 185 3.79 20.65 -5.35
N ARG A 186 5.02 20.14 -5.37
CA ARG A 186 5.31 18.71 -5.61
C ARG A 186 5.85 18.10 -4.34
N LEU A 187 5.45 16.88 -4.02
CA LEU A 187 5.86 16.17 -2.80
C LEU A 187 6.37 14.78 -3.15
N HIS A 188 7.47 14.39 -2.50
CA HIS A 188 7.90 13.01 -2.39
C HIS A 188 7.74 12.58 -0.94
N GLY A 189 7.32 11.34 -0.72
CA GLY A 189 7.28 10.74 0.59
C GLY A 189 7.35 9.23 0.52
N GLU A 190 8.06 8.63 1.45
CA GLU A 190 8.11 7.19 1.62
C GLU A 190 7.32 6.76 2.85
N PHE A 191 6.62 5.63 2.73
CA PHE A 191 5.86 5.04 3.81
C PHE A 191 6.03 3.52 3.84
N ARG A 192 5.87 2.94 5.02
CA ARG A 192 5.88 1.49 5.23
C ARG A 192 4.69 1.10 6.09
N LEU A 193 3.96 0.12 5.59
CA LEU A 193 2.75 -0.40 6.22
C LEU A 193 3.11 -1.55 7.16
N PRO A 194 2.43 -1.70 8.31
CA PRO A 194 2.60 -2.88 9.15
C PRO A 194 1.96 -4.10 8.49
N TYR A 195 2.45 -5.29 8.84
CA TYR A 195 1.80 -6.55 8.47
C TYR A 195 0.78 -6.92 9.56
N LYS A 196 -0.50 -6.97 9.16
CA LYS A 196 -1.64 -7.32 10.01
C LYS A 196 -2.49 -8.40 9.32
N PRO A 197 -2.07 -9.68 9.33
CA PRO A 197 -2.68 -10.72 8.50
C PRO A 197 -4.17 -10.91 8.76
N LYS A 198 -4.62 -10.79 10.02
CA LYS A 198 -6.03 -10.98 10.40
C LYS A 198 -6.89 -9.73 10.25
N ALA A 199 -6.29 -8.56 10.02
CA ALA A 199 -7.03 -7.32 9.84
C ALA A 199 -7.53 -7.18 8.39
N LEU A 200 -8.71 -6.60 8.24
CA LEU A 200 -9.36 -6.39 6.93
C LEU A 200 -9.83 -4.94 6.77
N GLY A 201 -10.03 -4.54 5.51
CA GLY A 201 -10.54 -3.22 5.16
C GLY A 201 -9.73 -2.08 5.82
N GLN A 202 -10.43 -1.09 6.35
CA GLN A 202 -9.82 0.10 6.95
C GLN A 202 -9.08 -0.16 8.28
N ALA A 203 -9.09 -1.38 8.82
CA ALA A 203 -8.29 -1.74 9.99
C ALA A 203 -6.89 -2.25 9.58
N ARG A 204 -6.67 -2.57 8.30
CA ARG A 204 -5.43 -3.17 7.79
C ARG A 204 -4.41 -2.08 7.43
N GLY A 205 -3.76 -1.49 8.44
CA GLY A 205 -2.65 -0.55 8.23
C GLY A 205 -3.05 0.81 7.68
N ASN A 206 -4.17 1.37 8.15
CA ASN A 206 -4.72 2.63 7.65
C ASN A 206 -4.00 3.87 8.18
N SER A 207 -3.79 4.83 7.29
CA SER A 207 -3.31 6.19 7.49
C SER A 207 -3.74 7.03 6.27
N GLY A 208 -3.22 8.25 6.11
CA GLY A 208 -3.50 9.06 4.93
C GLY A 208 -2.66 10.32 4.88
N VAL A 209 -2.35 10.78 3.66
CA VAL A 209 -1.67 12.06 3.43
C VAL A 209 -2.71 13.08 2.99
N TYR A 210 -3.08 13.98 3.91
CA TYR A 210 -4.03 15.06 3.66
C TYR A 210 -3.29 16.30 3.17
N LEU A 211 -3.29 16.50 1.86
CA LEU A 211 -2.73 17.69 1.20
C LEU A 211 -3.56 18.92 1.58
N GLN A 212 -2.89 19.95 2.10
CA GLN A 212 -3.53 21.10 2.74
C GLN A 212 -4.57 20.72 3.81
N GLY A 213 -4.47 19.54 4.44
CA GLY A 213 -5.45 19.10 5.43
C GLY A 213 -6.84 18.86 4.83
N ARG A 214 -6.96 18.77 3.50
CA ARG A 214 -8.22 18.77 2.74
C ARG A 214 -8.41 17.54 1.87
N TYR A 215 -7.37 17.15 1.16
CA TYR A 215 -7.44 16.13 0.12
C TYR A 215 -6.52 14.97 0.49
N GLU A 216 -7.13 13.87 0.88
CA GLU A 216 -6.49 12.63 1.30
C GLU A 216 -6.09 11.79 0.08
N VAL A 217 -4.78 11.59 -0.06
CA VAL A 217 -4.23 10.44 -0.78
C VAL A 217 -4.12 9.31 0.23
N GLN A 218 -4.90 8.25 0.00
CA GLN A 218 -5.10 7.18 0.97
C GLN A 218 -3.83 6.35 1.20
N VAL A 219 -3.55 5.95 2.44
CA VAL A 219 -2.45 5.02 2.79
C VAL A 219 -3.06 3.82 3.52
N LEU A 220 -2.98 2.64 2.91
CA LEU A 220 -3.61 1.43 3.45
C LEU A 220 -2.87 0.19 2.97
N ASP A 221 -2.83 -0.89 3.77
CA ASP A 221 -2.45 -2.20 3.25
C ASP A 221 -3.58 -2.72 2.36
N SER A 222 -3.43 -2.42 1.08
CA SER A 222 -4.28 -2.87 0.00
C SER A 222 -3.55 -3.85 -0.91
N PHE A 223 -2.45 -4.46 -0.46
CA PHE A 223 -1.69 -5.40 -1.29
C PHE A 223 -2.59 -6.53 -1.80
N GLY A 224 -2.58 -6.77 -3.11
CA GLY A 224 -3.41 -7.80 -3.74
C GLY A 224 -4.91 -7.49 -3.81
N LEU A 225 -5.36 -6.34 -3.31
CA LEU A 225 -6.76 -5.90 -3.41
C LEU A 225 -7.05 -5.25 -4.77
N GLU A 226 -8.30 -4.86 -4.98
CA GLU A 226 -8.75 -4.32 -6.26
C GLU A 226 -8.23 -2.91 -6.58
N GLY A 227 -7.98 -2.07 -5.57
CA GLY A 227 -7.81 -0.63 -5.72
C GLY A 227 -9.15 0.09 -5.87
N VAL A 228 -10.06 -0.06 -4.91
CA VAL A 228 -11.32 0.71 -4.86
C VAL A 228 -11.13 2.10 -4.23
N GLU A 229 -12.18 2.92 -4.19
CA GLU A 229 -12.11 4.35 -3.86
C GLU A 229 -11.67 4.68 -2.43
N ASN A 230 -11.53 3.70 -1.53
CA ASN A 230 -11.03 3.86 -0.17
C ASN A 230 -9.76 3.04 0.13
N GLU A 231 -9.11 2.52 -0.90
CA GLU A 231 -7.87 1.74 -0.82
C GLU A 231 -6.63 2.57 -1.15
N CYS A 232 -5.44 2.00 -0.94
CA CYS A 232 -4.16 2.70 -1.06
C CYS A 232 -4.02 3.44 -2.39
N GLY A 233 -3.70 4.72 -2.31
CA GLY A 233 -3.51 5.59 -3.46
C GLY A 233 -4.81 6.21 -3.98
N ALA A 234 -5.99 5.80 -3.49
CA ALA A 234 -7.24 6.48 -3.83
C ALA A 234 -7.24 7.93 -3.35
N LEU A 235 -7.94 8.78 -4.11
CA LEU A 235 -8.37 10.09 -3.62
C LEU A 235 -9.66 9.83 -2.84
N TYR A 236 -9.53 9.75 -1.52
CA TYR A 236 -10.42 8.95 -0.66
C TYR A 236 -11.91 9.20 -0.92
N ARG A 237 -12.63 8.11 -1.20
CA ARG A 237 -14.06 8.03 -1.57
C ARG A 237 -14.50 8.91 -2.74
N THR A 238 -13.56 9.40 -3.54
CA THR A 238 -13.83 10.30 -4.66
C THR A 238 -13.33 9.74 -5.98
N LYS A 239 -12.10 9.20 -6.02
CA LYS A 239 -11.55 8.55 -7.20
C LYS A 239 -10.67 7.37 -6.79
N ARG A 240 -11.02 6.19 -7.29
CA ARG A 240 -10.17 4.99 -7.22
C ARG A 240 -8.86 5.20 -8.00
N PRO A 241 -7.73 4.61 -7.55
CA PRO A 241 -6.52 4.60 -8.36
C PRO A 241 -6.77 3.84 -9.67
N ASP A 242 -6.12 4.25 -10.76
CA ASP A 242 -6.27 3.57 -12.05
C ASP A 242 -5.74 2.13 -11.98
N PHE A 243 -4.72 1.90 -11.14
CA PHE A 243 -4.20 0.57 -10.77
C PHE A 243 -3.83 0.53 -9.29
N ASN A 244 -4.05 -0.61 -8.63
CA ASN A 244 -3.48 -0.85 -7.32
C ASN A 244 -1.99 -1.19 -7.45
N MET A 245 -1.14 -0.29 -6.97
CA MET A 245 0.32 -0.42 -7.00
C MET A 245 0.91 -0.63 -5.60
N CYS A 246 0.07 -0.96 -4.61
CA CYS A 246 0.52 -1.28 -3.27
C CYS A 246 1.40 -2.53 -3.29
N LEU A 247 2.61 -2.43 -2.75
CA LEU A 247 3.55 -3.53 -2.50
C LEU A 247 3.18 -4.24 -1.18
N PRO A 248 3.69 -5.47 -0.94
CA PRO A 248 3.47 -6.18 0.31
C PRO A 248 3.77 -5.33 1.56
N PRO A 249 3.05 -5.52 2.67
CA PRO A 249 3.36 -4.83 3.92
C PRO A 249 4.79 -5.15 4.39
N LEU A 250 5.35 -4.27 5.22
CA LEU A 250 6.76 -4.24 5.63
C LEU A 250 7.76 -3.87 4.52
N GLN A 251 7.32 -3.69 3.27
CA GLN A 251 8.12 -3.04 2.23
C GLN A 251 7.86 -1.53 2.21
N TRP A 252 8.91 -0.77 1.92
CA TRP A 252 8.80 0.67 1.70
C TRP A 252 8.14 0.96 0.36
N GLN A 253 7.30 1.97 0.35
CA GLN A 253 6.56 2.44 -0.81
C GLN A 253 6.78 3.94 -1.00
N THR A 254 6.65 4.43 -2.23
CA THR A 254 6.79 5.85 -2.54
C THR A 254 5.48 6.45 -3.04
N TYR A 255 5.20 7.67 -2.60
CA TYR A 255 4.34 8.60 -3.31
C TYR A 255 5.15 9.76 -3.87
N ASP A 256 4.96 10.00 -5.16
CA ASP A 256 5.37 11.23 -5.82
C ASP A 256 4.09 11.95 -6.27
N ILE A 257 3.88 13.18 -5.80
CA ILE A 257 2.62 13.91 -5.95
C ILE A 257 2.90 15.26 -6.60
N ASP A 258 2.13 15.58 -7.64
CA ASP A 258 2.05 16.91 -8.25
C ASP A 258 0.67 17.49 -7.91
N PHE A 259 0.63 18.50 -7.04
CA PHE A 259 -0.61 19.05 -6.48
C PHE A 259 -0.77 20.54 -6.80
N SER A 260 -1.92 20.88 -7.36
CA SER A 260 -2.35 22.27 -7.54
C SER A 260 -3.67 22.50 -6.80
N PRO A 261 -3.75 23.48 -5.88
CA PRO A 261 -4.92 23.69 -5.05
C PRO A 261 -6.11 24.20 -5.87
N ALA A 262 -7.31 24.09 -5.28
CA ALA A 262 -8.51 24.73 -5.80
C ALA A 262 -8.29 26.25 -5.91
N LYS A 263 -8.87 26.89 -6.93
CA LYS A 263 -8.80 28.35 -7.09
C LYS A 263 -10.14 28.99 -6.77
N PHE A 264 -10.06 30.15 -6.13
CA PHE A 264 -11.20 30.97 -5.75
C PHE A 264 -11.02 32.38 -6.32
N ASP A 265 -12.12 33.06 -6.64
CA ASP A 265 -12.11 34.47 -6.98
C ASP A 265 -12.06 35.36 -5.74
N GLU A 266 -11.94 36.68 -5.93
CA GLU A 266 -11.90 37.68 -4.84
C GLU A 266 -13.20 37.72 -4.02
N SER A 267 -14.31 37.23 -4.58
CA SER A 267 -15.59 37.12 -3.88
C SER A 267 -15.71 35.82 -3.08
N GLY A 268 -14.68 34.96 -3.10
CA GLY A 268 -14.66 33.69 -2.40
C GLY A 268 -15.38 32.55 -3.13
N ASN A 269 -15.79 32.74 -4.39
CA ASN A 269 -16.40 31.66 -5.18
C ASN A 269 -15.31 30.77 -5.77
N LYS A 270 -15.54 29.46 -5.74
CA LYS A 270 -14.66 28.49 -6.39
C LYS A 270 -14.74 28.62 -7.91
N VAL A 271 -13.59 28.89 -8.55
CA VAL A 271 -13.47 29.01 -10.01
C VAL A 271 -12.75 27.82 -10.64
N ARG A 272 -12.06 27.00 -9.84
CA ARG A 272 -11.41 25.77 -10.31
C ARG A 272 -11.27 24.74 -9.20
N ASN A 273 -11.52 23.49 -9.53
CA ASN A 273 -11.19 22.34 -8.69
C ASN A 273 -9.67 22.25 -8.46
N MET A 274 -9.28 21.59 -7.36
CA MET A 274 -7.89 21.17 -7.23
C MET A 274 -7.56 20.16 -8.34
N GLN A 275 -6.29 20.11 -8.72
CA GLN A 275 -5.76 19.12 -9.67
C GLN A 275 -4.60 18.36 -9.04
N ILE A 276 -4.56 17.05 -9.26
CA ILE A 276 -3.50 16.20 -8.70
C ILE A 276 -3.05 15.13 -9.69
N SER A 277 -1.75 14.90 -9.77
CA SER A 277 -1.20 13.66 -10.30
C SER A 277 -0.48 12.91 -9.19
N VAL A 278 -0.64 11.59 -9.13
CA VAL A 278 -0.01 10.73 -8.12
C VAL A 278 0.65 9.56 -8.80
N TRP A 279 1.92 9.35 -8.48
CA TRP A 279 2.64 8.13 -8.78
C TRP A 279 2.81 7.33 -7.51
N HIS A 280 2.44 6.06 -7.56
CA HIS A 280 2.63 5.10 -6.48
C HIS A 280 3.65 4.06 -6.95
N ASN A 281 4.78 3.99 -6.26
CA ASN A 281 5.91 3.13 -6.64
C ASN A 281 6.35 3.36 -8.10
N GLY A 282 6.40 4.62 -8.53
CA GLY A 282 6.80 5.04 -9.87
C GLY A 282 5.74 4.87 -10.97
N GLN A 283 4.60 4.23 -10.68
CA GLN A 283 3.50 4.09 -11.63
C GLN A 283 2.47 5.20 -11.43
N LEU A 284 2.11 5.89 -12.52
CA LEU A 284 1.06 6.91 -12.52
C LEU A 284 -0.31 6.24 -12.27
N ILE A 285 -0.96 6.61 -11.16
CA ILE A 285 -2.27 6.07 -10.74
C ILE A 285 -3.39 7.11 -10.71
N HIS A 286 -3.03 8.40 -10.79
CA HIS A 286 -3.95 9.51 -11.05
C HIS A 286 -3.25 10.49 -11.99
N ASN A 287 -3.85 10.79 -13.14
CA ASN A 287 -3.30 11.75 -14.09
C ASN A 287 -4.15 13.03 -14.14
N ALA A 288 -3.62 14.14 -13.58
CA ALA A 288 -4.25 15.45 -13.55
C ALA A 288 -5.73 15.41 -13.09
N ALA A 289 -6.02 14.55 -12.12
CA ALA A 289 -7.37 14.32 -11.61
C ALA A 289 -7.93 15.61 -11.01
N SER A 290 -9.14 15.98 -11.44
CA SER A 290 -9.88 17.14 -10.97
C SER A 290 -10.81 16.73 -9.83
N ILE A 291 -10.58 17.25 -8.62
CA ILE A 291 -11.35 16.85 -7.43
C ILE A 291 -12.28 17.97 -6.99
N PRO A 292 -13.61 17.70 -6.94
CA PRO A 292 -14.61 18.74 -6.79
C PRO A 292 -14.72 19.32 -5.37
N ASN A 293 -14.27 18.61 -4.34
CA ASN A 293 -14.34 19.05 -2.95
C ASN A 293 -13.28 18.34 -2.09
N LYS A 294 -13.17 18.73 -0.82
CA LYS A 294 -12.42 17.99 0.21
C LYS A 294 -12.77 16.50 0.18
N THR A 295 -11.84 15.64 0.58
CA THR A 295 -12.11 14.21 0.75
C THR A 295 -12.16 13.84 2.22
N GLY A 296 -12.81 12.71 2.54
CA GLY A 296 -12.82 12.13 3.89
C GLY A 296 -13.08 13.16 5.02
N ALA A 297 -12.25 13.08 6.06
CA ALA A 297 -12.28 13.98 7.21
C ALA A 297 -11.59 15.34 6.96
N GLY A 298 -11.29 15.68 5.70
CA GLY A 298 -10.60 16.92 5.34
C GLY A 298 -11.38 18.17 5.73
N LYS A 299 -10.66 19.30 5.88
CA LYS A 299 -11.24 20.61 6.16
C LYS A 299 -12.01 21.17 4.94
N PRO A 300 -13.00 22.05 5.11
CA PRO A 300 -13.72 22.67 3.99
C PRO A 300 -12.81 23.44 3.02
N GLU A 301 -13.19 23.49 1.74
CA GLU A 301 -12.71 24.38 0.65
C GLU A 301 -12.31 25.79 1.13
N GLY A 302 -11.24 26.41 0.62
CA GLY A 302 -10.99 27.84 0.83
C GLY A 302 -9.76 28.36 0.06
N PRO A 303 -9.63 29.69 -0.11
CA PRO A 303 -8.52 30.32 -0.83
C PRO A 303 -7.16 30.15 -0.13
N GLU A 304 -7.18 30.02 1.20
CA GLU A 304 -5.97 29.92 2.00
C GLU A 304 -5.34 28.53 1.93
N ALA A 305 -4.02 28.51 1.77
CA ALA A 305 -3.20 27.32 1.93
C ALA A 305 -3.22 26.86 3.39
N LEU A 306 -3.21 25.55 3.59
CA LEU A 306 -3.19 24.93 4.91
C LEU A 306 -2.04 23.93 5.01
N ILE A 307 -1.74 23.49 6.24
CA ILE A 307 -0.75 22.47 6.56
C ILE A 307 -1.08 21.13 5.89
N THR A 308 -0.06 20.32 5.59
CA THR A 308 -0.23 18.93 5.17
C THR A 308 -0.23 18.04 6.40
N LYS A 309 -1.17 17.10 6.50
CA LYS A 309 -1.32 16.20 7.66
C LYS A 309 -1.07 14.74 7.27
N ILE A 310 -0.35 14.04 8.13
CA ILE A 310 -0.22 12.57 8.13
C ILE A 310 -1.20 12.03 9.17
N GLN A 311 -2.25 11.35 8.72
CA GLN A 311 -3.33 10.88 9.59
C GLN A 311 -2.85 9.80 10.56
N ASP A 312 -3.29 9.87 11.82
CA ASP A 312 -3.26 8.71 12.72
C ASP A 312 -4.62 8.03 12.69
N HIS A 313 -4.61 6.72 12.44
CA HIS A 313 -5.77 5.85 12.47
C HIS A 313 -5.51 4.60 13.33
N GLY A 314 -4.65 4.72 14.35
CA GLY A 314 -4.35 3.65 15.31
C GLY A 314 -3.49 2.51 14.74
N ASN A 315 -2.87 2.70 13.58
CA ASN A 315 -1.98 1.72 12.96
C ASN A 315 -0.53 2.23 12.97
N PRO A 316 0.47 1.36 13.21
CA PRO A 316 1.88 1.74 13.23
C PRO A 316 2.46 1.89 11.82
N VAL A 317 1.85 2.75 10.99
CA VAL A 317 2.39 3.18 9.70
C VAL A 317 3.52 4.18 9.97
N VAL A 318 4.65 3.97 9.31
CA VAL A 318 5.84 4.82 9.46
C VAL A 318 6.24 5.45 8.14
N TYR A 319 6.92 6.59 8.23
CA TYR A 319 7.31 7.44 7.12
C TYR A 319 8.78 7.80 7.16
N ARG A 320 9.36 8.07 5.99
CA ARG A 320 10.70 8.63 5.84
C ARG A 320 10.83 9.41 4.53
N ASN A 321 11.98 10.06 4.34
CA ASN A 321 12.36 10.73 3.10
C ASN A 321 11.21 11.57 2.52
N ILE A 322 10.81 12.60 3.26
CA ILE A 322 9.73 13.49 2.87
C ILE A 322 10.34 14.84 2.49
N TRP A 323 10.10 15.27 1.26
CA TRP A 323 10.52 16.58 0.79
C TRP A 323 9.50 17.15 -0.21
N LEU A 324 9.49 18.46 -0.36
CA LEU A 324 8.60 19.14 -1.30
C LEU A 324 9.31 20.24 -2.10
N ILE A 325 8.80 20.51 -3.30
CA ILE A 325 9.16 21.68 -4.09
C ILE A 325 7.95 22.62 -4.06
N ASP A 326 8.11 23.78 -3.41
CA ASP A 326 7.09 24.81 -3.43
C ASP A 326 7.08 25.49 -4.81
N ARG A 327 5.93 25.44 -5.48
CA ARG A 327 5.71 26.02 -6.80
C ARG A 327 4.93 27.33 -6.75
N SER A 328 4.56 27.80 -5.55
CA SER A 328 3.90 29.09 -5.37
C SER A 328 4.85 30.28 -5.43
N GLY A 329 6.17 30.05 -5.31
CA GLY A 329 7.20 31.09 -5.35
C GLY A 329 7.61 31.56 -6.76
N PRO A 330 8.26 32.74 -6.87
CA PRO A 330 8.70 33.35 -8.14
C PRO A 330 9.80 32.54 -8.87
N ASP A 331 10.53 31.67 -8.18
CA ASP A 331 11.58 30.80 -8.74
C ASP A 331 11.03 29.46 -9.27
N SER A 332 9.71 29.34 -9.48
CA SER A 332 9.01 28.12 -9.90
C SER A 332 9.29 27.65 -11.34
N VAL A 333 10.19 28.33 -12.07
CA VAL A 333 10.50 28.06 -13.47
C VAL A 333 11.69 27.10 -13.60
N GLY A 334 11.44 25.89 -14.14
CA GLY A 334 12.49 25.06 -14.74
C GLY A 334 12.95 23.83 -13.94
N ASN A 335 12.29 23.46 -12.84
CA ASN A 335 12.69 22.27 -12.09
C ASN A 335 12.27 20.98 -12.82
N ASN A 336 13.27 20.26 -13.33
CA ASN A 336 13.20 18.86 -13.80
C ASN A 336 12.74 17.96 -12.65
N TRP A 337 11.45 17.99 -12.35
CA TRP A 337 10.91 17.34 -11.15
C TRP A 337 10.98 15.81 -11.22
N LEU A 338 10.87 15.27 -12.44
CA LEU A 338 11.13 13.87 -12.74
C LEU A 338 12.17 13.75 -13.86
N ARG A 339 13.45 13.72 -13.46
CA ARG A 339 14.51 12.97 -14.14
C ARG A 339 15.39 12.25 -13.10
N LEU A 340 14.75 11.38 -12.32
CA LEU A 340 15.39 10.23 -11.66
C LEU A 340 14.88 8.98 -12.41
N PRO A 341 15.44 7.75 -12.30
CA PRO A 341 15.19 6.73 -13.31
C PRO A 341 13.72 6.30 -13.33
N VAL A 342 12.89 7.02 -14.06
CA VAL A 342 11.53 6.66 -14.42
C VAL A 342 11.61 6.28 -15.88
N LYS A 343 12.16 5.08 -16.15
CA LYS A 343 11.75 4.37 -17.35
C LYS A 343 10.25 4.14 -17.15
N ALA A 344 9.44 5.01 -17.75
CA ALA A 344 8.03 4.75 -17.90
C ALA A 344 7.85 3.33 -18.48
N PRO A 345 6.85 2.55 -18.08
CA PRO A 345 6.46 1.40 -18.89
C PRO A 345 6.18 1.89 -20.32
N PRO A 346 6.45 1.07 -21.36
CA PRO A 346 6.13 1.44 -22.74
C PRO A 346 4.66 1.87 -22.81
N VAL A 347 4.44 3.06 -23.40
CA VAL A 347 3.12 3.65 -23.68
C VAL A 347 2.13 2.54 -24.07
N PRO A 348 0.96 2.40 -23.40
CA PRO A 348 -0.05 1.45 -23.82
C PRO A 348 -0.39 1.67 -25.30
N ILE A 349 -0.42 0.57 -26.05
CA ILE A 349 -0.86 0.56 -27.45
C ILE A 349 -2.25 1.21 -27.48
N ARG A 350 -2.37 2.27 -28.28
CA ARG A 350 -3.66 2.87 -28.60
C ARG A 350 -4.53 1.79 -29.23
N PHE A 351 -5.57 1.35 -28.54
CA PHE A 351 -6.72 0.80 -29.23
C PHE A 351 -7.57 1.97 -29.67
N GLY A 352 -7.57 2.23 -30.96
CA GLY A 352 -8.69 2.89 -31.62
C GLY A 352 -9.35 1.89 -32.57
N PRO A 353 -10.49 2.23 -33.17
CA PRO A 353 -11.37 3.37 -32.86
C PRO A 353 -12.33 3.12 -31.69
#